data_AF-A0A3D1Q528-F1
#
_entry.id   AF-A0A3D1Q528-F1
#
_cell.length_a   1.000
_cell.length_b   1.000
_cell.length_c   1.000
_cell.angle_alpha   90.00
_cell.angle_beta   90.00
_cell.angle_gamma   90.00
#
_symmetry.space_group_name_H-M   'P 1'
#
loop_
_entity.id
_entity.type
_entity.pdbx_description
1 polymer ?
#
loop_
_entity_poly.entity_id
_entity_poly.type
_entity_poly.pdbx_seq_one_letter_code
_entity_poly.pdbx_strand_id
1 'polypeptide(L)'
;MNTDRIVKEARIIMYAALIVGMALLAVGIAFAWTDARIIANNRSVVGLSFIPLTVSFFYYLKLTRIRNNPQTMKAIIINENDERLNALKNEADARAHKIVQAALFLAYMGYTLIVPEDIFESVGWWILLLILMLSLISQGILTAASLRKEQAIHEENE
;
A
#
# COMPACT_ATOMS: atom_id res chain seq x y z
N MET A 1 -23.75 -5.93 9.98
CA MET A 1 -22.70 -5.20 9.22
C MET A 1 -22.01 -4.24 10.18
N ASN A 2 -20.73 -4.45 10.50
CA ASN A 2 -20.04 -3.68 11.56
C ASN A 2 -19.07 -2.66 10.94
N THR A 3 -19.62 -1.68 10.21
CA THR A 3 -18.86 -0.62 9.50
C THR A 3 -17.91 0.12 10.44
N ASP A 4 -18.34 0.30 11.70
CA ASP A 4 -17.55 0.93 12.76
C ASP A 4 -16.25 0.16 13.05
N ARG A 5 -16.28 -1.17 12.95
CA ARG A 5 -15.09 -2.01 13.11
C ARG A 5 -14.07 -1.74 11.99
N ILE A 6 -14.51 -1.65 10.74
CA ILE A 6 -13.64 -1.40 9.58
C ILE A 6 -13.02 -0.01 9.65
N VAL A 7 -13.82 1.00 10.00
CA VAL A 7 -13.32 2.36 10.18
C VAL A 7 -12.29 2.40 11.32
N LYS A 8 -12.52 1.67 12.41
CA LYS A 8 -11.60 1.59 13.55
C LYS A 8 -10.30 0.87 13.18
N GLU A 9 -10.36 -0.28 12.52
CA GLU A 9 -9.17 -1.02 12.06
C GLU A 9 -8.36 -0.20 11.05
N ALA A 10 -9.01 0.39 10.05
CA ALA A 10 -8.35 1.27 9.08
C ALA A 10 -7.67 2.47 9.74
N ARG A 11 -8.29 3.05 10.77
CA ARG A 11 -7.72 4.16 11.54
C ARG A 11 -6.50 3.73 12.36
N ILE A 12 -6.54 2.57 12.98
CA ILE A 12 -5.40 2.02 13.74
C ILE A 12 -4.23 1.77 12.80
N ILE A 13 -4.46 1.11 11.66
CA ILE A 13 -3.41 0.82 10.68
C ILE A 13 -2.81 2.12 10.13
N MET A 14 -3.66 3.11 9.79
CA MET A 14 -3.21 4.44 9.35
C MET A 14 -2.28 5.08 10.38
N TYR A 15 -2.71 5.18 11.65
CA TYR A 15 -1.90 5.83 12.69
C TYR A 15 -0.62 5.05 13.01
N ALA A 16 -0.69 3.72 13.10
CA ALA A 16 0.48 2.89 13.34
C ALA A 16 1.52 3.07 12.22
N ALA A 17 1.09 2.99 10.96
CA ALA A 17 1.96 3.18 9.81
C ALA A 17 2.50 4.61 9.75
N LEU A 18 1.70 5.63 10.08
CA LEU A 18 2.15 7.02 10.15
C LEU A 18 3.24 7.21 11.21
N ILE A 19 3.03 6.71 12.42
CA ILE A 19 3.97 6.85 13.54
C ILE A 19 5.28 6.14 13.20
N VAL A 20 5.21 4.90 12.73
CA VAL A 20 6.41 4.12 12.34
C VAL A 20 7.14 4.82 11.20
N GLY A 21 6.43 5.29 10.18
CA GLY A 21 7.04 6.01 9.06
C GLY A 21 7.68 7.33 9.46
N MET A 22 7.02 8.13 10.30
CA MET A 22 7.57 9.37 10.82
C MET A 22 8.78 9.14 11.73
N ALA A 23 8.74 8.10 12.57
CA ALA A 23 9.87 7.74 13.42
C ALA A 23 11.09 7.32 12.58
N LEU A 24 10.90 6.47 11.57
CA LEU A 24 11.96 6.08 10.64
C LEU A 24 12.53 7.28 9.88
N LEU A 25 11.66 8.16 9.38
CA LEU A 25 12.08 9.36 8.67
C LEU A 25 12.89 10.29 9.59
N ALA A 26 12.40 10.55 10.81
CA ALA A 26 13.07 11.40 11.78
C ALA A 26 14.44 10.84 12.20
N VAL A 27 14.53 9.53 12.46
CA VAL A 27 15.79 8.84 12.77
C VAL A 27 16.74 8.91 11.57
N GLY A 28 16.25 8.66 10.36
CA GLY A 28 17.06 8.74 9.14
C GLY A 28 17.62 10.15 8.90
N ILE A 29 16.81 11.20 9.10
CA ILE A 29 17.24 12.59 9.00
C ILE A 29 18.23 12.96 10.11
N ALA A 30 17.97 12.56 11.36
CA ALA A 30 18.87 12.83 12.49
C ALA A 30 20.25 12.19 12.28
N PHE A 31 20.29 10.97 11.73
CA PHE A 31 21.52 10.30 11.36
C PHE A 31 22.21 10.95 10.16
N ALA A 32 21.46 11.47 9.18
CA ALA A 32 22.03 12.24 8.08
C ALA A 32 22.66 13.57 8.55
N TRP A 33 22.11 14.20 9.58
CA TRP A 33 22.64 15.44 10.16
C TRP A 33 23.83 15.26 11.09
N THR A 34 23.88 14.15 11.82
CA THR A 34 24.95 13.90 12.81
C THR A 34 26.17 13.20 12.23
N ASP A 35 26.17 12.90 10.92
CA ASP A 35 27.19 12.08 10.23
C ASP A 35 27.51 10.75 10.98
N ALA A 36 26.56 10.31 11.82
CA ALA A 36 26.74 9.17 12.69
C ALA A 36 26.70 7.90 11.86
N ARG A 37 27.85 7.25 11.68
CA ARG A 37 28.01 6.01 10.90
C ARG A 37 27.59 4.76 11.69
N ILE A 38 26.45 4.80 12.37
CA ILE A 38 25.93 3.65 13.14
C ILE A 38 25.41 2.57 12.18
N ILE A 39 24.89 2.97 11.03
CA ILE A 39 24.49 2.11 9.92
C ILE A 39 25.36 2.50 8.71
N ALA A 40 25.76 1.55 7.87
CA ALA A 40 26.65 1.78 6.73
C ALA A 40 26.19 2.93 5.81
N ASN A 41 24.88 3.21 5.79
CA ASN A 41 24.33 4.36 5.11
C ASN A 41 22.99 4.81 5.72
N ASN A 42 22.94 6.06 6.16
CA ASN A 42 21.78 6.66 6.83
C ASN A 42 20.62 6.96 5.85
N ARG A 43 20.90 7.02 4.54
CA ARG A 43 19.91 7.26 3.48
C ARG A 43 18.96 6.06 3.29
N SER A 44 19.39 4.84 3.63
CA SER A 44 18.54 3.64 3.61
C SER A 44 17.35 3.76 4.53
N VAL A 45 17.56 4.30 5.72
CA VAL A 45 16.50 4.46 6.74
C VAL A 45 15.44 5.44 6.24
N VAL A 46 15.87 6.51 5.56
CA VAL A 46 14.97 7.47 4.90
C VAL A 46 14.20 6.79 3.76
N GLY A 47 14.86 6.03 2.89
CA GLY A 47 14.21 5.28 1.82
C GLY A 47 13.15 4.30 2.33
N LEU A 48 13.48 3.55 3.38
CA LEU A 48 12.57 2.58 4.01
C LEU A 48 11.35 3.22 4.67
N SER A 49 11.48 4.46 5.15
CA SER A 49 10.37 5.20 5.76
C SER A 49 9.22 5.47 4.79
N PHE A 50 9.48 5.51 3.48
CA PHE A 50 8.44 5.75 2.47
C PHE A 50 7.39 4.64 2.45
N ILE A 51 7.76 3.39 2.76
CA ILE A 51 6.81 2.27 2.74
C ILE A 51 5.66 2.48 3.74
N PRO A 52 5.90 2.62 5.06
CA PRO A 52 4.84 2.86 6.02
C PRO A 52 4.14 4.23 5.81
N LEU A 53 4.83 5.25 5.29
CA LEU A 53 4.20 6.53 4.94
C LEU A 53 3.21 6.39 3.78
N THR A 54 3.56 5.66 2.72
CA THR A 54 2.66 5.38 1.59
C THR A 54 1.46 4.55 2.04
N VAL A 55 1.67 3.53 2.89
CA VAL A 55 0.56 2.75 3.46
C VAL A 55 -0.38 3.64 4.25
N SER A 56 0.15 4.49 5.14
CA SER A 56 -0.64 5.47 5.88
C SER A 56 -1.45 6.38 4.97
N PHE A 57 -0.83 6.90 3.90
CA PHE A 57 -1.51 7.74 2.92
C PHE A 57 -2.66 7.02 2.21
N PHE A 58 -2.47 5.76 1.79
CA PHE A 58 -3.54 4.97 1.20
C PHE A 58 -4.73 4.78 2.15
N TYR A 59 -4.47 4.46 3.43
CA TYR A 59 -5.53 4.33 4.43
C TYR A 59 -6.22 5.65 4.75
N TYR A 60 -5.48 6.76 4.74
CA TYR A 60 -6.05 8.10 4.87
C TYR A 60 -7.01 8.42 3.71
N LEU A 61 -6.62 8.12 2.46
CA LEU A 61 -7.50 8.28 1.30
C LEU A 61 -8.75 7.39 1.41
N LYS A 62 -8.58 6.14 1.86
CA LYS A 62 -9.69 5.20 2.11
C LYS A 62 -10.67 5.80 3.12
N LEU A 63 -10.20 6.21 4.29
CA LEU A 63 -11.03 6.83 5.35
C LEU A 63 -11.72 8.11 4.88
N THR A 64 -11.01 8.96 4.15
CA THR A 64 -11.56 10.20 3.60
C THR A 64 -12.68 9.92 2.60
N ARG A 65 -12.52 8.90 1.76
CA ARG A 65 -13.55 8.48 0.79
C ARG A 65 -14.76 7.85 1.49
N ILE A 66 -14.57 7.10 2.58
CA ILE A 66 -15.70 6.60 3.43
C ILE A 66 -16.49 7.78 4.01
N ARG A 67 -15.79 8.80 4.53
CA ARG A 67 -16.44 9.98 5.13
C ARG A 67 -17.20 10.81 4.10
N ASN A 68 -16.58 11.08 2.95
CA ASN A 68 -17.13 12.00 1.96
C ASN A 68 -18.15 11.34 1.02
N ASN A 69 -18.02 10.03 0.75
CA ASN A 69 -18.93 9.29 -0.13
C ASN A 69 -19.21 7.88 0.42
N PRO A 70 -20.02 7.78 1.49
CA PRO A 70 -20.31 6.50 2.14
C PRO A 70 -21.07 5.52 1.23
N GLN A 71 -21.89 6.01 0.30
CA GLN A 71 -22.67 5.15 -0.59
C GLN A 71 -21.81 4.38 -1.60
N THR A 72 -20.82 5.01 -2.23
CA THR A 72 -19.89 4.32 -3.14
C THR A 72 -18.94 3.38 -2.39
N MET A 73 -18.65 3.67 -1.13
CA MET A 73 -17.88 2.80 -0.25
C MET A 73 -18.67 1.63 0.33
N LYS A 74 -20.01 1.73 0.41
CA LYS A 74 -20.86 0.66 0.96
C LYS A 74 -20.70 -0.64 0.17
N ALA A 75 -20.68 -0.54 -1.15
CA ALA A 75 -20.39 -1.66 -2.04
C ALA A 75 -19.02 -2.28 -1.75
N ILE A 76 -17.96 -1.46 -1.65
CA ILE A 76 -16.58 -1.90 -1.38
C ILE A 76 -16.46 -2.57 -0.01
N ILE A 77 -17.14 -2.02 1.01
CA ILE A 77 -17.12 -2.52 2.38
C ILE A 77 -17.86 -3.86 2.51
N ILE A 78 -18.98 -4.03 1.81
CA ILE A 78 -19.69 -5.31 1.74
C ILE A 78 -18.80 -6.35 1.05
N ASN A 79 -18.15 -5.95 -0.02
CA ASN A 79 -17.23 -6.78 -0.79
C ASN A 79 -16.01 -7.29 0.01
N GLU A 80 -15.43 -6.44 0.86
CA GLU A 80 -14.30 -6.83 1.71
C GLU A 80 -14.68 -7.83 2.82
N ASN A 81 -15.96 -7.92 3.19
CA ASN A 81 -16.45 -8.77 4.29
C ASN A 81 -17.14 -10.05 3.81
N ASP A 82 -17.66 -10.08 2.59
CA ASP A 82 -18.31 -11.26 2.04
C ASP A 82 -17.24 -12.28 1.60
N GLU A 83 -17.25 -13.46 2.21
CA GLU A 83 -16.29 -14.54 1.92
C GLU A 83 -16.34 -15.00 0.46
N ARG A 84 -17.52 -14.93 -0.20
CA ARG A 84 -17.65 -15.30 -1.62
C ARG A 84 -16.95 -14.30 -2.52
N LEU A 85 -17.11 -13.01 -2.22
CA LEU A 85 -16.45 -11.93 -2.95
C LEU A 85 -14.95 -11.85 -2.62
N ASN A 86 -14.53 -12.22 -1.41
CA ASN A 86 -13.13 -12.40 -1.08
C ASN A 86 -12.49 -13.58 -1.82
N ALA A 87 -13.20 -14.69 -2.01
CA ALA A 87 -12.73 -15.80 -2.83
C ALA A 87 -12.54 -15.37 -4.29
N LEU A 88 -13.52 -14.65 -4.84
CA LEU A 88 -13.46 -14.08 -6.18
C LEU A 88 -12.34 -13.03 -6.32
N LYS A 89 -12.16 -12.17 -5.31
CA LYS A 89 -11.04 -11.22 -5.26
C LYS A 89 -9.71 -11.95 -5.20
N ASN A 90 -9.63 -13.12 -4.58
CA ASN A 90 -8.43 -13.95 -4.58
C ASN A 90 -8.18 -14.65 -5.93
N GLU A 91 -9.22 -14.82 -6.74
CA GLU A 91 -9.16 -15.35 -8.10
C GLU A 91 -8.81 -14.25 -9.11
N ALA A 92 -9.39 -13.05 -8.94
CA ALA A 92 -9.14 -11.84 -9.73
C ALA A 92 -7.80 -11.17 -9.40
N ASP A 93 -7.40 -11.15 -8.12
CA ASP A 93 -5.99 -10.99 -7.73
C ASP A 93 -5.29 -12.29 -8.11
N ALA A 94 -4.96 -12.43 -9.39
CA ALA A 94 -4.18 -13.56 -9.86
C ALA A 94 -3.01 -13.76 -8.90
N ARG A 95 -2.91 -14.95 -8.28
CA ARG A 95 -1.85 -15.29 -7.31
C ARG A 95 -0.46 -14.90 -7.83
N ALA A 96 -0.28 -14.97 -9.15
CA ALA A 96 0.88 -14.47 -9.89
C ALA A 96 1.17 -12.97 -9.71
N HIS A 97 0.16 -12.08 -9.75
CA HIS A 97 0.35 -10.63 -9.54
C HIS A 97 0.83 -10.32 -8.12
N LYS A 98 0.26 -10.99 -7.11
CA LYS A 98 0.74 -10.89 -5.72
C LYS A 98 2.18 -11.40 -5.56
N ILE A 99 2.54 -12.49 -6.22
CA ILE A 99 3.91 -13.02 -6.22
C ILE A 99 4.86 -12.02 -6.87
N VAL A 100 4.50 -11.47 -8.04
CA VAL A 100 5.31 -10.46 -8.74
C VAL A 100 5.46 -9.19 -7.90
N GLN A 101 4.39 -8.74 -7.25
CA GLN A 101 4.42 -7.57 -6.39
C GLN A 101 5.27 -7.80 -5.13
N ALA A 102 5.18 -9.00 -4.52
CA ALA A 102 6.05 -9.39 -3.42
C ALA A 102 7.52 -9.47 -3.86
N ALA A 103 7.79 -10.01 -5.04
CA ALA A 103 9.13 -10.04 -5.62
C ALA A 103 9.67 -8.63 -5.91
N LEU A 104 8.85 -7.73 -6.48
CA LEU A 104 9.20 -6.33 -6.70
C LEU A 104 9.47 -5.59 -5.40
N PHE A 105 8.65 -5.85 -4.38
CA PHE A 105 8.85 -5.29 -3.05
C PHE A 105 10.15 -5.77 -2.41
N LEU A 106 10.43 -7.08 -2.48
CA LEU A 106 11.68 -7.65 -1.98
C LEU A 106 12.89 -7.15 -2.77
N ALA A 107 12.77 -6.98 -4.10
CA ALA A 107 13.82 -6.40 -4.93
C ALA A 107 14.08 -4.94 -4.55
N TYR A 108 13.03 -4.15 -4.35
CA TYR A 108 13.13 -2.76 -3.90
C TYR A 108 13.80 -2.66 -2.51
N MET A 109 13.33 -3.46 -1.55
CA MET A 109 13.90 -3.53 -0.20
C MET A 109 15.37 -3.99 -0.24
N GLY A 110 15.63 -5.08 -0.96
CA GLY A 110 16.96 -5.66 -1.09
C GLY A 110 17.94 -4.71 -1.75
N TYR A 111 17.57 -4.08 -2.85
CA TYR A 111 18.41 -3.07 -3.51
C TYR A 111 18.69 -1.87 -2.58
N THR A 112 17.67 -1.37 -1.88
CA THR A 112 17.80 -0.27 -0.90
C THR A 112 18.73 -0.64 0.27
N LEU A 113 18.83 -1.91 0.63
CA LEU A 113 19.71 -2.38 1.70
C LEU A 113 21.13 -2.74 1.22
N ILE A 114 21.28 -3.25 0.00
CA ILE A 114 22.57 -3.74 -0.55
C ILE A 114 23.41 -2.59 -1.09
N VAL A 115 22.82 -1.67 -1.85
CA VAL A 115 23.54 -0.54 -2.47
C VAL A 115 22.91 0.77 -2.00
N PRO A 116 23.13 1.13 -0.73
CA PRO A 116 22.42 2.25 -0.17
C PRO A 116 22.93 3.61 -0.66
N GLU A 117 24.15 3.66 -1.21
CA GLU A 117 24.76 4.87 -1.79
C GLU A 117 24.01 5.32 -3.04
N ASP A 118 23.48 4.37 -3.80
CA ASP A 118 22.69 4.58 -5.02
C ASP A 118 21.25 5.05 -4.73
N ILE A 119 20.81 5.06 -3.47
CA ILE A 119 19.46 5.51 -3.11
C ILE A 119 19.33 6.99 -3.46
N PHE A 120 18.29 7.31 -4.23
CA PHE A 120 18.00 8.62 -4.82
C PHE A 120 18.91 9.05 -5.97
N GLU A 121 20.11 8.49 -6.09
CA GLU A 121 21.07 8.80 -7.16
C GLU A 121 20.88 7.91 -8.40
N SER A 122 20.46 6.65 -8.22
CA SER A 122 20.26 5.74 -9.34
C SER A 122 18.87 5.86 -9.95
N VAL A 123 18.84 5.98 -11.29
CA VAL A 123 17.59 5.94 -12.08
C VAL A 123 16.87 4.60 -11.87
N GLY A 124 17.62 3.52 -11.66
CA GLY A 124 17.08 2.19 -11.40
C GLY A 124 16.22 2.12 -10.13
N TRP A 125 16.62 2.83 -9.06
CA TRP A 125 15.83 2.91 -7.82
C TRP A 125 14.46 3.54 -8.05
N TRP A 126 14.42 4.65 -8.78
CA TRP A 126 13.16 5.35 -9.12
C TRP A 126 12.28 4.53 -10.05
N ILE A 127 12.87 3.83 -11.02
CA ILE A 127 12.13 2.91 -11.90
C ILE A 127 11.51 1.76 -11.09
N LEU A 128 12.25 1.14 -10.17
CA LEU A 128 11.74 0.09 -9.28
C LEU A 128 10.58 0.58 -8.43
N LEU A 129 10.72 1.76 -7.82
CA LEU A 129 9.65 2.38 -7.03
C LEU A 129 8.41 2.66 -7.89
N LEU A 130 8.60 3.19 -9.09
CA LEU A 130 7.50 3.52 -10.00
C LEU A 130 6.79 2.26 -10.49
N ILE A 131 7.51 1.19 -10.83
CA ILE A 131 6.93 -0.10 -11.21
C ILE A 131 6.15 -0.71 -10.03
N LEU A 132 6.68 -0.64 -8.82
CA LEU A 132 5.98 -1.10 -7.61
C LEU A 132 4.69 -0.31 -7.38
N MET A 133 4.73 1.03 -7.53
CA MET A 133 3.56 1.90 -7.43
C MET A 133 2.52 1.59 -8.51
N LEU A 134 2.93 1.42 -9.77
CA LEU A 134 2.04 1.06 -10.87
C LEU A 134 1.41 -0.33 -10.67
N SER A 135 2.16 -1.30 -10.15
CA SER A 135 1.65 -2.63 -9.81
C SER A 135 0.53 -2.56 -8.75
N LEU A 136 0.73 -1.75 -7.71
CA LEU A 136 -0.27 -1.48 -6.65
C LEU A 136 -1.52 -0.79 -7.22
N ILE A 137 -1.34 0.23 -8.07
CA ILE A 137 -2.45 0.97 -8.69
C ILE A 137 -3.24 0.06 -9.64
N SER A 138 -2.55 -0.70 -10.48
CA SER A 138 -3.14 -1.64 -11.44
C SER A 138 -3.99 -2.69 -10.73
N GLN A 139 -3.51 -3.25 -9.62
CA GLN A 139 -4.26 -4.18 -8.78
C GLN A 139 -5.56 -3.54 -8.25
N GLY A 140 -5.48 -2.30 -7.77
CA GLY A 140 -6.65 -1.55 -7.31
C GLY A 140 -7.68 -1.32 -8.42
N ILE A 141 -7.24 -1.00 -9.63
CA ILE A 141 -8.12 -0.81 -10.80
C ILE A 141 -8.76 -2.13 -11.24
N LEU A 142 -7.99 -3.20 -11.38
CA LEU A 142 -8.49 -4.52 -11.79
C LEU A 142 -9.51 -5.05 -10.80
N THR A 143 -9.24 -4.90 -9.51
CA THR A 143 -10.21 -5.23 -8.46
C THR A 143 -11.47 -4.41 -8.66
N ALA A 144 -11.41 -3.08 -8.74
CA ALA A 144 -12.59 -2.24 -8.93
C ALA A 144 -13.39 -2.59 -10.21
N ALA A 145 -12.72 -2.96 -11.31
CA ALA A 145 -13.36 -3.37 -12.55
C ALA A 145 -14.08 -4.72 -12.42
N SER A 146 -13.45 -5.72 -11.78
CA SER A 146 -14.08 -7.02 -11.52
C SER A 146 -15.35 -6.88 -10.68
N LEU A 147 -15.32 -6.04 -9.64
CA LEU A 147 -16.47 -5.83 -8.77
C LEU A 147 -17.62 -5.13 -9.48
N ARG A 148 -17.35 -4.17 -10.38
CA ARG A 148 -18.38 -3.55 -11.21
C ARG A 148 -19.06 -4.54 -12.15
N LYS A 149 -18.29 -5.46 -12.72
CA LYS A 149 -18.82 -6.48 -13.64
C LYS A 149 -19.78 -7.42 -12.92
N GLU A 150 -19.45 -7.85 -11.71
CA GLU A 150 -20.31 -8.72 -10.88
C GLU A 150 -21.63 -8.04 -10.51
N GLN A 151 -21.58 -6.76 -10.14
CA GLN A 151 -22.78 -5.98 -9.77
C GLN A 151 -23.74 -5.85 -10.95
N ALA A 152 -23.23 -5.61 -12.16
CA ALA A 152 -24.04 -5.54 -13.37
C ALA A 152 -24.71 -6.90 -13.70
N ILE A 153 -24.02 -8.02 -13.47
CA ILE A 153 -24.59 -9.37 -13.70
C ILE A 153 -25.71 -9.67 -12.71
N HIS A 154 -25.59 -9.21 -11.46
CA HIS A 154 -26.65 -9.41 -10.46
C HIS A 154 -27.90 -8.55 -10.72
N GLU A 155 -27.74 -7.32 -11.24
CA GLU A 155 -28.86 -6.45 -11.64
C GLU A 155 -29.59 -6.95 -12.89
N GLU A 156 -28.95 -7.72 -13.77
CA GLU A 156 -29.54 -8.27 -15.00
C GLU A 156 -30.32 -9.59 -14.76
N ASN A 157 -30.15 -10.20 -13.58
CA ASN A 157 -30.79 -11.47 -13.20
C ASN A 157 -31.94 -11.33 -12.17
N GLU A 158 -32.29 -10.09 -11.77
CA GLU A 158 -33.51 -9.75 -11.01
C GLU A 158 -34.61 -9.19 -11.92
#